data_AF-A0A9D1RSX3-F1
#
_entry.id   AF-A0A9D1RSX3-F1
#
_cell.length_a   1.000
_cell.length_b   1.000
_cell.length_c   1.000
_cell.angle_alpha   90.00
_cell.angle_beta   90.00
_cell.angle_gamma   90.00
#
_symmetry.space_group_name_H-M   'P 1'
#
loop_
_entity.id
_entity.type
_entity.pdbx_description
1 polymer ?
#
loop_
_entity_poly.entity_id
_entity_poly.type
_entity_poly.pdbx_seq_one_letter_code
_entity_poly.pdbx_strand_id
1 'polypeptide(L)'
;MSESSDFDLIVVGSGFFGLTVAERAASQLDKKVLVVERRSHIGGNAYSEAEPETGIEIHKYGAHLFHTSNKKVWDYVNKFTDFTDYQHRVFAMHDGTAYQFPMGLGLINQFFGKYYSPDEARDLIKEQTDGLNPDDAANLEEKGISLIGRPLYEAFVRDYTAKQWQTDPKELPAS
;
A
#
# COMPACT_ATOMS: atom_id res chain seq x y z
N MET A 1 -36.39 -0.79 -37.65
CA MET A 1 -35.61 0.21 -36.90
C MET A 1 -34.55 -0.57 -36.15
N SER A 2 -33.28 -0.45 -36.53
CA SER A 2 -32.20 -1.12 -35.79
C SER A 2 -32.07 -0.43 -34.44
N GLU A 3 -32.20 -1.18 -33.35
CA GLU A 3 -31.75 -0.72 -32.02
C GLU A 3 -30.25 -0.48 -32.10
N SER A 4 -29.86 0.75 -32.43
CA SER A 4 -28.49 1.22 -32.22
C SER A 4 -28.28 1.25 -30.71
N SER A 5 -27.41 0.41 -30.16
CA SER A 5 -27.05 0.57 -28.76
C SER A 5 -26.35 1.92 -28.58
N ASP A 6 -26.80 2.72 -27.63
CA ASP A 6 -26.24 4.07 -27.38
C ASP A 6 -24.76 4.04 -26.94
N PHE A 7 -24.29 2.85 -26.52
CA PHE A 7 -22.95 2.59 -26.02
C PHE A 7 -22.37 1.32 -26.65
N ASP A 8 -21.05 1.30 -26.84
CA ASP A 8 -20.27 0.14 -27.28
C ASP A 8 -19.73 -0.68 -26.09
N LEU A 9 -19.55 -0.05 -24.92
CA LEU A 9 -18.98 -0.65 -23.73
C LEU A 9 -19.67 -0.11 -22.47
N ILE A 10 -19.94 -1.00 -21.50
CA ILE A 10 -20.39 -0.62 -20.17
C ILE A 10 -19.30 -1.00 -19.16
N VAL A 11 -18.91 -0.05 -18.33
CA VAL A 11 -17.96 -0.24 -17.22
C VAL A 11 -18.70 -0.02 -15.91
N VAL A 12 -18.71 -1.02 -15.04
CA VAL A 12 -19.33 -0.94 -13.71
C VAL A 12 -18.26 -0.62 -12.66
N GLY A 13 -18.40 0.52 -12.01
CA GLY A 13 -17.46 1.07 -11.04
C GLY A 13 -16.49 2.07 -11.67
N SER A 14 -16.29 3.20 -10.98
CA SER A 14 -15.49 4.33 -11.44
C SER A 14 -14.16 4.48 -10.69
N GLY A 15 -13.63 3.40 -10.11
CA GLY A 15 -12.26 3.37 -9.58
C GLY A 15 -11.22 3.41 -10.71
N PHE A 16 -9.93 3.52 -10.35
CA PHE A 16 -8.84 3.61 -11.33
C PHE A 16 -8.85 2.52 -12.39
N PHE A 17 -9.20 1.28 -12.04
CA PHE A 17 -9.32 0.20 -13.02
C PHE A 17 -10.39 0.51 -14.08
N GLY A 18 -11.62 0.82 -13.64
CA GLY A 18 -12.73 1.13 -14.53
C GLY A 18 -12.46 2.38 -15.38
N LEU A 19 -11.93 3.44 -14.77
CA LEU A 19 -11.58 4.67 -15.48
C LEU A 19 -10.47 4.46 -16.51
N THR A 20 -9.48 3.63 -16.21
CA THR A 20 -8.42 3.29 -17.18
C THR A 20 -8.99 2.54 -18.38
N VAL A 21 -9.86 1.56 -18.15
CA VAL A 21 -10.52 0.82 -19.24
C VAL A 21 -11.40 1.75 -20.08
N ALA A 22 -12.24 2.56 -19.42
CA ALA A 22 -13.15 3.48 -20.09
C ALA A 22 -12.40 4.52 -20.92
N GLU A 23 -11.38 5.16 -20.35
CA GLU A 23 -10.57 6.17 -21.03
C GLU A 23 -9.82 5.57 -22.22
N ARG A 24 -9.22 4.38 -22.08
CA ARG A 24 -8.50 3.72 -23.19
C ARG A 24 -9.43 3.31 -24.33
N ALA A 25 -10.61 2.77 -24.02
CA ALA A 25 -11.59 2.41 -25.04
C ALA A 25 -12.11 3.64 -25.79
N ALA A 26 -12.40 4.72 -25.07
CA ALA A 26 -12.83 5.98 -25.66
C ALA A 26 -11.72 6.63 -26.51
N SER A 27 -10.53 6.83 -25.95
CA SER A 27 -9.49 7.66 -26.59
C SER A 27 -8.66 6.93 -27.65
N GLN A 28 -8.54 5.61 -27.58
CA GLN A 28 -7.71 4.84 -28.52
C GLN A 28 -8.52 4.10 -29.59
N LEU A 29 -9.79 3.80 -29.31
CA LEU A 29 -10.65 2.98 -30.18
C LEU A 29 -11.95 3.69 -30.59
N ASP A 30 -12.15 4.94 -30.16
CA ASP A 30 -13.33 5.76 -30.46
C ASP A 30 -14.66 5.06 -30.10
N LYS A 31 -14.68 4.40 -28.94
CA LYS A 31 -15.85 3.69 -28.42
C LYS A 31 -16.66 4.55 -27.46
N LYS A 32 -17.98 4.50 -27.58
CA LYS A 32 -18.90 5.13 -26.61
C LYS A 32 -18.99 4.27 -25.37
N VAL A 33 -18.51 4.79 -24.24
CA VAL A 33 -18.47 4.05 -22.97
C VAL A 33 -19.45 4.63 -21.97
N LEU A 34 -20.33 3.79 -21.43
CA LEU A 34 -21.14 4.11 -20.26
C LEU A 34 -20.41 3.64 -19.00
N VAL A 35 -20.09 4.56 -18.09
CA VAL A 35 -19.55 4.22 -16.77
C VAL A 35 -20.67 4.34 -15.74
N VAL A 36 -20.94 3.26 -15.01
CA VAL A 36 -21.98 3.20 -13.98
C VAL A 36 -21.32 3.13 -12.61
N GLU A 37 -21.53 4.15 -11.80
CA GLU A 37 -21.05 4.22 -10.41
C GLU A 37 -22.23 4.18 -9.45
N ARG A 38 -22.14 3.34 -8.43
CA ARG A 38 -23.18 3.21 -7.40
C ARG A 38 -23.05 4.27 -6.32
N ARG A 39 -21.84 4.78 -6.10
CA ARG A 39 -21.53 5.84 -5.12
C ARG A 39 -21.95 7.21 -5.70
N SER A 40 -22.00 8.21 -4.84
CA SER A 40 -22.34 9.58 -5.21
C SER A 40 -21.16 10.37 -5.81
N HIS A 41 -20.02 9.72 -6.05
CA HIS A 41 -18.79 10.34 -6.53
C HIS A 41 -17.97 9.33 -7.34
N ILE A 42 -17.06 9.86 -8.16
CA ILE A 42 -16.11 9.07 -8.98
C ILE A 42 -14.92 8.56 -8.14
N GLY A 43 -14.06 7.71 -8.71
CA GLY A 43 -12.71 7.44 -8.19
C GLY A 43 -12.61 6.26 -7.21
N GLY A 44 -13.75 5.69 -6.81
CA GLY A 44 -13.77 4.59 -5.85
C GLY A 44 -13.18 5.03 -4.50
N ASN A 45 -12.24 4.24 -3.96
CA ASN A 45 -11.61 4.58 -2.67
C ASN A 45 -10.59 5.71 -2.78
N ALA A 46 -10.07 5.99 -3.99
CA ALA A 46 -9.08 7.04 -4.20
C ALA A 46 -9.67 8.45 -4.26
N TYR A 47 -10.98 8.59 -4.07
CA TYR A 47 -11.66 9.87 -4.05
C TYR A 47 -11.23 10.73 -2.86
N SER A 48 -10.91 11.99 -3.13
CA SER A 48 -10.66 13.03 -2.15
C SER A 48 -11.72 14.13 -2.21
N GLU A 49 -11.90 14.82 -1.10
CA GLU A 49 -12.76 16.00 -0.99
C GLU A 49 -12.15 17.00 0.00
N ALA A 50 -12.45 18.28 -0.15
CA ALA A 50 -12.04 19.28 0.83
C ALA A 50 -12.88 19.14 2.11
N GLU A 51 -12.22 19.12 3.26
CA GLU A 51 -12.89 19.13 4.56
C GLU A 51 -13.59 20.48 4.75
N PRO A 52 -14.90 20.52 5.11
CA PRO A 52 -15.70 21.75 5.09
C PRO A 52 -15.22 22.90 5.98
N GLU A 53 -14.61 22.62 7.15
CA GLU A 53 -14.21 23.67 8.11
C GLU A 53 -12.83 24.26 7.78
N THR A 54 -11.88 23.40 7.40
CA THR A 54 -10.47 23.77 7.22
C THR A 54 -10.08 23.98 5.75
N GLY A 55 -10.86 23.44 4.82
CA GLY A 55 -10.55 23.41 3.39
C GLY A 55 -9.38 22.48 3.01
N ILE A 56 -8.87 21.68 3.95
CA ILE A 56 -7.79 20.72 3.69
C ILE A 56 -8.34 19.58 2.82
N GLU A 57 -7.63 19.22 1.76
CA GLU A 57 -7.97 18.02 0.98
C GLU A 57 -7.75 16.76 1.82
N ILE A 58 -8.82 15.98 1.99
CA ILE A 58 -8.81 14.71 2.72
C ILE A 58 -9.22 13.56 1.81
N HIS A 59 -8.68 12.39 2.06
CA HIS A 59 -9.09 11.18 1.36
C HIS A 59 -10.18 10.47 2.17
N LYS A 60 -11.35 10.31 1.55
CA LYS A 60 -12.55 9.79 2.24
C LYS A 60 -12.40 8.37 2.76
N TYR A 61 -11.51 7.59 2.15
CA TYR A 61 -11.32 6.16 2.42
C TYR A 61 -9.88 5.80 2.81
N GLY A 62 -9.21 6.70 3.53
CA GLY A 62 -7.82 6.52 3.97
C GLY A 62 -6.81 7.08 2.97
N ALA A 63 -5.58 7.28 3.43
CA ALA A 63 -4.50 7.85 2.63
C ALA A 63 -4.23 7.01 1.37
N HIS A 64 -4.04 7.69 0.24
CA HIS A 64 -3.72 7.09 -1.06
C HIS A 64 -2.44 7.74 -1.54
N LEU A 65 -1.40 6.93 -1.71
CA LEU A 65 -0.06 7.41 -2.03
C LEU A 65 0.31 6.80 -3.36
N PHE A 66 0.44 7.64 -4.38
CA PHE A 66 0.84 7.14 -5.69
C PHE A 66 2.35 6.87 -5.71
N HIS A 67 2.71 5.62 -6.01
CA HIS A 67 4.09 5.24 -6.26
C HIS A 67 4.12 4.14 -7.33
N THR A 68 5.07 4.21 -8.24
CA THR A 68 5.26 3.17 -9.25
C THR A 68 6.70 3.16 -9.76
N SER A 69 7.23 1.96 -10.03
CA SER A 69 8.47 1.78 -10.80
C SER A 69 8.18 1.49 -12.28
N ASN A 70 6.90 1.47 -12.68
CA ASN A 70 6.50 1.19 -14.05
C ASN A 70 6.40 2.49 -14.85
N LYS A 71 7.38 2.75 -15.71
CA LYS A 71 7.43 3.94 -16.55
C LYS A 71 6.19 4.10 -17.44
N LYS A 72 5.64 3.02 -17.99
CA LYS A 72 4.42 3.09 -18.82
C LYS A 72 3.22 3.60 -18.03
N VAL A 73 3.09 3.18 -16.77
CA VAL A 73 2.03 3.67 -15.87
C VAL A 73 2.30 5.12 -15.48
N TRP A 74 3.54 5.47 -15.12
CA TRP A 74 3.95 6.85 -14.82
C TRP A 74 3.61 7.81 -15.97
N ASP A 75 4.04 7.49 -17.18
CA ASP A 75 3.81 8.30 -18.37
C ASP A 75 2.32 8.38 -18.74
N TYR A 76 1.54 7.34 -18.39
CA TYR A 76 0.10 7.34 -18.61
C TYR A 76 -0.62 8.28 -17.63
N VAL A 77 -0.36 8.17 -16.32
CA VAL A 77 -1.06 8.99 -15.32
C VAL A 77 -0.72 10.48 -15.42
N ASN A 78 0.49 10.83 -15.85
CA ASN A 78 0.93 12.21 -16.05
C ASN A 78 0.21 12.91 -17.22
N LYS A 79 -0.65 12.22 -17.98
CA LYS A 79 -1.55 12.85 -18.96
C LYS A 79 -2.77 13.50 -18.32
N PHE A 80 -3.10 13.13 -17.09
CA PHE A 80 -4.35 13.51 -16.42
C PHE A 80 -4.14 14.38 -15.19
N THR A 81 -2.92 14.41 -14.63
CA THR A 81 -2.56 15.25 -13.49
C THR A 81 -1.04 15.41 -13.42
N ASP A 82 -0.60 16.51 -12.81
CA ASP A 82 0.77 16.64 -12.32
C ASP A 82 0.90 15.98 -10.94
N PHE A 83 2.14 15.66 -10.56
CA PHE A 83 2.50 15.11 -9.25
C PHE A 83 3.45 16.05 -8.52
N THR A 84 3.27 16.17 -7.20
CA THR A 84 4.29 16.75 -6.32
C THR A 84 5.47 15.79 -6.18
N ASP A 85 6.57 16.28 -5.60
CA ASP A 85 7.75 15.48 -5.27
C ASP A 85 7.67 14.82 -3.89
N TYR A 86 6.46 14.70 -3.34
CA TYR A 86 6.23 14.14 -2.01
C TYR A 86 6.82 12.72 -1.88
N GLN A 87 7.62 12.51 -0.85
CA GLN A 87 8.20 11.22 -0.50
C GLN A 87 7.63 10.73 0.83
N HIS A 88 6.80 9.69 0.75
CA HIS A 88 6.14 9.15 1.93
C HIS A 88 7.13 8.56 2.94
N ARG A 89 6.95 8.92 4.21
CA ARG A 89 7.69 8.38 5.35
C ARG A 89 6.70 8.06 6.46
N VAL A 90 6.93 6.95 7.13
CA VAL A 90 6.10 6.47 8.24
C VAL A 90 6.95 6.41 9.51
N PHE A 91 6.29 6.60 10.65
CA PHE A 91 6.84 6.30 11.97
C PHE A 91 5.97 5.25 12.64
N ALA A 92 6.60 4.31 13.35
CA ALA A 92 5.89 3.28 14.11
C ALA A 92 5.92 3.64 15.60
N MET A 93 4.75 3.68 16.24
CA MET A 93 4.66 3.93 17.69
C MET A 93 4.67 2.59 18.43
N HIS A 94 5.65 2.40 19.31
CA HIS A 94 5.75 1.21 20.18
C HIS A 94 6.26 1.65 21.56
N ASP A 95 5.59 1.22 22.63
CA ASP A 95 5.94 1.53 24.02
C ASP A 95 6.29 3.00 24.30
N GLY A 96 5.46 3.90 23.76
CA GLY A 96 5.60 5.35 23.95
C GLY A 96 6.72 6.01 23.13
N THR A 97 7.42 5.26 22.27
CA THR A 97 8.48 5.78 21.39
C THR A 97 8.07 5.75 19.92
N ALA A 98 8.34 6.83 19.20
CA ALA A 98 8.21 6.91 17.75
C ALA A 98 9.50 6.40 17.07
N TYR A 99 9.42 5.23 16.45
CA TYR A 99 10.52 4.60 15.72
C TYR A 99 10.51 5.02 14.24
N GLN A 100 11.70 5.24 13.68
CA GLN A 100 11.89 5.36 12.24
C GLN A 100 11.39 4.09 11.55
N PHE A 101 10.66 4.21 10.44
CA PHE A 101 10.08 3.06 9.75
C PHE A 101 10.15 3.24 8.22
N PRO A 102 10.35 2.17 7.41
CA PRO A 102 10.44 0.74 7.76
C PRO A 102 11.74 0.34 8.48
N MET A 103 11.88 -0.95 8.80
CA MET A 103 13.05 -1.51 9.47
C MET A 103 14.33 -1.21 8.69
N GLY A 104 15.28 -0.57 9.37
CA GLY A 104 16.58 -0.18 8.84
C GLY A 104 17.48 0.30 9.99
N LEU A 105 18.63 0.89 9.67
CA LEU A 105 19.63 1.28 10.69
C LEU A 105 19.07 2.21 11.77
N GLY A 106 18.16 3.13 11.40
CA GLY A 106 17.50 4.01 12.35
C GLY A 106 16.69 3.24 13.39
N LEU A 107 15.82 2.34 12.94
CA LEU A 107 15.02 1.49 13.84
C LEU A 107 15.90 0.55 14.67
N ILE A 108 16.89 -0.11 14.05
CA ILE A 108 17.79 -1.03 14.75
C ILE A 108 18.53 -0.29 15.87
N ASN A 109 19.03 0.92 15.60
CA ASN A 109 19.67 1.74 16.62
C ASN A 109 18.70 2.10 17.76
N GLN A 110 17.51 2.60 17.41
CA GLN A 110 16.49 2.98 18.41
C GLN A 110 16.04 1.80 19.28
N PHE A 111 15.84 0.62 18.68
CA PHE A 111 15.28 -0.55 19.36
C PHE A 111 16.32 -1.31 20.20
N PHE A 112 17.53 -1.49 19.66
CA PHE A 112 18.60 -2.22 20.37
C PHE A 112 19.50 -1.29 21.20
N GLY A 113 19.28 0.03 21.16
CA GLY A 113 19.92 1.01 22.04
C GLY A 113 21.39 1.31 21.75
N LYS A 114 21.92 0.90 20.58
CA LYS A 114 23.28 1.22 20.13
C LYS A 114 23.35 1.38 18.62
N TYR A 115 24.35 2.13 18.14
CA TYR A 115 24.62 2.22 16.71
C TYR A 115 25.13 0.88 16.15
N TYR A 116 24.65 0.54 14.95
CA TYR A 116 25.14 -0.57 14.14
C TYR A 116 25.50 -0.04 12.75
N SER A 117 26.70 -0.39 12.28
CA SER A 117 27.06 -0.26 10.87
C SER A 117 26.23 -1.22 10.00
N PRO A 118 26.22 -1.04 8.67
CA PRO A 118 25.48 -1.94 7.77
C PRO A 118 25.83 -3.42 7.95
N ASP A 119 27.10 -3.76 8.16
CA ASP A 119 27.54 -5.16 8.32
C ASP A 119 27.13 -5.71 9.69
N GLU A 120 27.35 -4.95 10.77
CA GLU A 120 26.90 -5.33 12.12
C GLU A 120 25.39 -5.52 12.21
N ALA A 121 24.62 -4.69 11.49
CA ALA A 121 23.17 -4.83 11.42
C ALA A 121 22.74 -6.11 10.69
N ARG A 122 23.43 -6.49 9.60
CA ARG A 122 23.16 -7.75 8.89
C ARG A 122 23.47 -8.95 9.76
N ASP A 123 24.60 -8.92 10.47
CA ASP A 123 24.99 -10.00 11.38
C ASP A 123 24.02 -10.12 12.55
N LEU A 124 23.58 -9.00 13.13
CA LEU A 124 22.54 -8.97 14.16
C LEU A 124 21.24 -9.63 13.68
N ILE A 125 20.71 -9.22 12.53
CA ILE A 125 19.45 -9.80 12.02
C ILE A 125 19.62 -11.28 11.73
N LYS A 126 20.75 -11.69 11.14
CA LYS A 126 21.04 -13.11 10.91
C LYS A 126 21.05 -13.91 12.20
N GLU A 127 21.66 -13.40 13.26
CA GLU A 127 21.63 -14.02 14.60
C GLU A 127 20.19 -14.12 15.12
N GLN A 128 19.40 -13.04 15.03
CA GLN A 128 18.01 -13.00 15.53
C GLN A 128 17.04 -13.93 14.79
N THR A 129 17.37 -14.33 13.56
CA THR A 129 16.57 -15.26 12.76
C THR A 129 16.85 -16.73 13.08
N ASP A 130 17.85 -17.05 13.92
CA ASP A 130 18.20 -18.41 14.37
C ASP A 130 18.40 -19.44 13.24
N GLY A 131 18.75 -18.99 12.02
CA GLY A 131 18.90 -19.87 10.86
C GLY A 131 17.58 -20.39 10.28
N LEU A 132 16.44 -19.83 10.67
CA LEU A 132 15.15 -20.07 10.04
C LEU A 132 15.22 -19.68 8.56
N ASN A 133 14.75 -20.58 7.70
CA ASN A 133 14.65 -20.32 6.28
C ASN A 133 13.25 -19.75 5.96
N PRO A 134 13.15 -18.54 5.39
CA PRO A 134 11.87 -17.96 5.02
C PRO A 134 11.06 -18.82 4.04
N ASP A 135 11.71 -19.66 3.24
CA ASP A 135 11.01 -20.51 2.26
C ASP A 135 10.31 -21.72 2.91
N ASP A 136 10.68 -22.06 4.15
CA ASP A 136 10.08 -23.17 4.91
C ASP A 136 8.93 -22.72 5.83
N ALA A 137 8.62 -21.42 5.87
CA ALA A 137 7.59 -20.85 6.73
C ALA A 137 6.16 -21.25 6.29
N ALA A 138 5.37 -21.77 7.22
CA ALA A 138 4.00 -22.23 6.97
C ALA A 138 2.94 -21.11 7.10
N ASN A 139 3.27 -20.02 7.80
CA ASN A 139 2.36 -18.92 8.10
C ASN A 139 3.08 -17.57 8.17
N LEU A 140 2.32 -16.48 8.29
CA LEU A 140 2.85 -15.12 8.33
C LEU A 140 3.79 -14.90 9.54
N GLU A 141 3.49 -15.49 10.70
CA GLU A 141 4.35 -15.37 11.88
C GLU A 141 5.74 -15.96 11.63
N GLU A 142 5.81 -17.21 11.18
CA GLU A 142 7.07 -17.88 10.87
C GLU A 142 7.84 -17.13 9.78
N LYS A 143 7.12 -16.63 8.74
CA LYS A 143 7.74 -15.84 7.68
C LYS A 143 8.32 -14.55 8.23
N GLY A 144 7.58 -13.83 9.08
CA GLY A 144 8.06 -12.62 9.74
C GLY A 144 9.30 -12.88 10.58
N ILE A 145 9.23 -13.85 11.50
CA ILE A 145 10.35 -14.18 12.40
C ILE A 145 11.59 -14.63 11.61
N SER A 146 11.43 -15.43 10.55
CA SER A 146 12.55 -15.87 9.71
C SER A 146 13.24 -14.74 8.94
N LEU A 147 12.57 -13.60 8.73
CA LEU A 147 13.12 -12.46 7.99
C LEU A 147 13.77 -11.42 8.89
N ILE A 148 13.21 -11.18 10.07
CA ILE A 148 13.58 -10.04 10.93
C ILE A 148 13.87 -10.42 12.38
N GLY A 149 13.70 -11.69 12.74
CA GLY A 149 13.86 -12.18 14.09
C GLY A 149 12.67 -11.89 15.01
N ARG A 150 12.60 -12.66 16.11
CA ARG A 150 11.45 -12.64 17.03
C ARG A 150 11.23 -11.28 17.72
N PRO A 151 12.26 -10.59 18.26
CA PRO A 151 12.02 -9.33 18.99
C PRO A 151 11.41 -8.23 18.11
N LEU A 152 11.90 -8.07 16.88
CA LEU A 152 11.37 -7.08 15.94
C LEU A 152 9.98 -7.46 15.44
N TYR A 153 9.74 -8.75 15.18
CA TYR A 153 8.43 -9.25 14.78
C TYR A 153 7.36 -8.97 15.86
N GLU A 154 7.66 -9.32 17.12
CA GLU A 154 6.71 -9.13 18.23
C GLU A 154 6.45 -7.64 18.51
N ALA A 155 7.48 -6.79 18.41
CA ALA A 155 7.35 -5.35 18.66
C ALA A 155 6.57 -4.59 17.57
N PHE A 156 6.83 -4.89 16.30
CA PHE A 156 6.37 -4.03 15.19
C PHE A 156 5.41 -4.71 14.20
N VAL A 157 5.29 -6.04 14.21
CA VAL A 157 4.51 -6.78 13.20
C VAL A 157 3.32 -7.50 13.82
N ARG A 158 3.52 -8.31 14.86
CA ARG A 158 2.50 -9.23 15.41
C ARG A 158 1.17 -8.53 15.71
N ASP A 159 1.21 -7.54 16.59
CA ASP A 159 -0.01 -6.91 17.11
C ASP A 159 -0.61 -5.90 16.12
N TYR A 160 0.22 -5.29 15.27
CA TYR A 160 -0.27 -4.46 14.16
C TYR A 160 -1.03 -5.31 13.14
N THR A 161 -0.48 -6.48 12.78
CA THR A 161 -1.09 -7.44 11.85
C THR A 161 -2.39 -7.98 12.43
N ALA A 162 -2.38 -8.45 13.68
CA ALA A 162 -3.58 -8.96 14.35
C ALA A 162 -4.71 -7.91 14.42
N LYS A 163 -4.37 -6.63 14.63
CA LYS A 163 -5.33 -5.52 14.62
C LYS A 163 -5.92 -5.26 13.24
N GLN A 164 -5.08 -5.27 12.21
CA GLN A 164 -5.49 -4.99 10.83
C GLN A 164 -6.39 -6.10 10.27
N TRP A 165 -6.05 -7.35 10.56
CA TRP A 165 -6.71 -8.53 9.98
C TRP A 165 -7.72 -9.21 10.91
N GLN A 166 -7.76 -8.80 12.19
CA GLN A 166 -8.58 -9.45 13.24
C GLN A 166 -8.40 -10.97 13.27
N THR A 167 -7.19 -11.43 12.94
CA THR A 167 -6.82 -12.85 12.77
C THR A 167 -5.42 -13.03 13.35
N ASP A 168 -5.20 -14.13 14.07
CA ASP A 168 -3.85 -14.47 14.57
C ASP A 168 -2.90 -14.64 13.37
N PRO A 169 -1.71 -14.00 13.35
CA PRO A 169 -0.73 -14.18 12.28
C PRO A 169 -0.35 -15.64 11.97
N LYS A 170 -0.52 -16.57 12.91
CA LYS A 170 -0.34 -18.01 12.70
C LYS A 170 -1.39 -18.63 11.76
N GLU A 171 -2.54 -17.97 11.62
CA GLU A 171 -3.66 -18.37 10.76
C GLU A 171 -3.68 -17.61 9.43
N LEU A 172 -2.69 -16.73 9.20
CA LEU A 172 -2.51 -16.02 7.93
C LEU A 172 -1.48 -16.73 7.04
N PRO A 173 -1.68 -16.71 5.71
CA PRO A 173 -0.73 -17.33 4.77
C PRO A 173 0.64 -16.63 4.81
N ALA A 174 1.70 -17.37 4.48
CA ALA A 174 3.06 -16.85 4.43
C ALA A 174 3.35 -15.91 3.22
N SER A 175 2.40 -15.76 2.30
CA SER A 175 2.52 -15.03 1.02
C SER A 175 2.05 -13.58 1.09
#